data_AF-A0A0U1HWW8-F1
#
_entry.id   AF-A0A0U1HWW8-F1
#
_cell.length_a   1.000
_cell.length_b   1.000
_cell.length_c   1.000
_cell.angle_alpha   90.00
_cell.angle_beta   90.00
_cell.angle_gamma   90.00
#
_symmetry.space_group_name_H-M   'P 1'
#
loop_
_entity.id
_entity.type
_entity.pdbx_description
1 polymer ?
#
loop_
_entity_poly.entity_id
_entity_poly.type
_entity_poly.pdbx_seq_one_letter_code
_entity_poly.pdbx_strand_id
1 'polypeptide(L)'
;MDEELNQSTGSYFKEDDRGNYTACIIWLMRCRAEIRSGNPYRPMPKPIYPNDERWRGLSQADTVDIGIRKRYSLEVLLAIYQFHRAGHNENLIANSTGIPVTTIRKMLEHKTQNQRKAWQLAHQLRIPSKRDIINRLIREV
;
A
#
# COMPACT_ATOMS: atom_id res chain seq x y z
N MET A 1 6.97 -24.73 -42.54
CA MET A 1 7.08 -24.20 -41.16
C MET A 1 5.66 -24.15 -40.65
N ASP A 2 5.24 -25.25 -40.04
CA ASP A 2 3.91 -25.43 -39.48
C ASP A 2 3.79 -24.52 -38.26
N GLU A 3 3.15 -23.36 -38.41
CA GLU A 3 2.70 -22.59 -37.25
C GLU A 3 1.68 -23.45 -36.52
N GLU A 4 2.04 -23.90 -35.31
CA GLU A 4 1.11 -24.55 -34.39
C GLU A 4 -0.11 -23.64 -34.25
N LEU A 5 -1.26 -24.14 -34.71
CA LEU A 5 -2.54 -23.48 -34.59
C LEU A 5 -2.78 -23.25 -33.09
N ASN A 6 -2.51 -22.04 -32.62
CA ASN A 6 -2.63 -21.70 -31.21
C ASN A 6 -4.11 -21.67 -30.84
N GLN A 7 -4.67 -22.84 -30.50
CA GLN A 7 -6.08 -23.03 -30.15
C GLN A 7 -6.45 -22.37 -28.82
N SER A 8 -5.48 -21.77 -28.11
CA SER A 8 -5.72 -21.03 -26.87
C SER A 8 -6.44 -19.71 -27.17
N THR A 9 -7.76 -19.79 -27.31
CA THR A 9 -8.62 -18.60 -27.33
C THR A 9 -8.61 -17.96 -25.92
N GLY A 10 -7.62 -17.11 -25.64
CA GLY A 10 -7.58 -15.95 -24.73
C GLY A 10 -8.09 -16.02 -23.27
N SER A 11 -8.72 -17.08 -22.81
CA SER A 11 -9.33 -17.17 -21.46
C SER A 11 -9.24 -18.55 -20.80
N TYR A 12 -8.86 -19.60 -21.53
CA TYR A 12 -8.80 -20.96 -20.99
C TYR A 12 -7.45 -21.32 -20.34
N PHE A 13 -6.39 -20.53 -20.59
CA PHE A 13 -5.01 -20.80 -20.14
C PHE A 13 -4.29 -19.56 -19.59
N LYS A 14 -5.01 -18.68 -18.89
CA LYS A 14 -4.34 -17.62 -18.12
C LYS A 14 -3.81 -18.19 -16.80
N GLU A 15 -2.68 -17.68 -16.33
CA GLU A 15 -2.28 -17.86 -14.93
C GLU A 15 -3.44 -17.42 -14.01
N ASP A 16 -3.62 -18.09 -12.87
CA ASP A 16 -4.72 -17.82 -11.93
C ASP A 16 -4.61 -16.40 -11.36
N ASP A 17 -5.25 -15.45 -12.04
CA ASP A 17 -5.41 -14.05 -11.65
C ASP A 17 -6.62 -13.87 -10.71
N ARG A 18 -7.23 -14.97 -10.24
CA ARG A 18 -8.37 -15.02 -9.31
C ARG A 18 -9.60 -14.25 -9.80
N GLY A 19 -9.68 -13.95 -11.09
CA GLY A 19 -10.87 -13.37 -11.70
C GLY A 19 -11.96 -14.42 -11.84
N ASN A 20 -13.22 -14.05 -11.60
CA ASN A 20 -14.34 -14.87 -11.98
C ASN A 20 -14.65 -14.65 -13.48
N TYR A 21 -14.15 -15.57 -14.30
CA TYR A 21 -14.33 -15.58 -15.76
C TYR A 21 -15.59 -16.33 -16.24
N THR A 22 -16.45 -16.81 -15.33
CA THR A 22 -17.61 -17.65 -15.68
C THR A 22 -18.49 -16.99 -16.75
N ALA A 23 -18.77 -15.70 -16.61
CA ALA A 23 -19.56 -14.95 -17.59
C ALA A 23 -18.86 -14.82 -18.95
N CYS A 24 -17.54 -14.62 -18.97
CA CYS A 24 -16.74 -14.56 -20.20
C CYS A 24 -16.74 -15.92 -20.93
N ILE A 25 -16.59 -17.02 -20.19
CA ILE A 25 -16.61 -18.38 -20.74
C ILE A 25 -17.97 -18.70 -21.36
N ILE A 26 -19.07 -18.42 -20.65
CA ILE A 26 -20.42 -18.62 -21.17
C ILE A 26 -20.67 -17.77 -22.42
N TRP A 27 -20.19 -16.52 -22.43
CA TRP A 27 -20.30 -15.65 -23.60
C TRP A 27 -19.57 -16.24 -24.81
N LEU A 28 -18.33 -16.73 -24.64
CA LEU A 28 -17.56 -17.36 -25.72
C LEU A 28 -18.29 -18.59 -26.30
N MET A 29 -18.89 -19.42 -25.44
CA MET A 29 -19.69 -20.57 -25.87
C MET A 29 -20.91 -20.14 -26.68
N ARG A 30 -21.63 -19.11 -26.23
CA ARG A 30 -22.83 -18.59 -26.91
C ARG A 30 -22.51 -17.91 -28.24
N CYS A 31 -21.48 -17.07 -28.29
CA CYS A 31 -21.08 -16.42 -29.54
C CYS A 31 -20.79 -17.44 -30.65
N ARG A 32 -20.13 -18.56 -30.32
CA ARG A 32 -19.89 -19.64 -31.30
C ARG A 32 -21.18 -20.28 -31.82
N ALA A 33 -22.22 -20.39 -30.99
CA ALA A 33 -23.52 -20.90 -31.39
C ALA A 33 -24.35 -19.86 -32.17
N GLU A 34 -24.26 -18.59 -31.80
CA GLU A 34 -25.06 -17.49 -32.36
C GLU A 34 -24.58 -17.01 -33.74
N ILE A 35 -23.34 -17.32 -34.14
CA ILE A 35 -22.82 -17.03 -35.50
C ILE A 35 -23.77 -17.56 -36.59
N ARG A 36 -24.48 -18.67 -36.33
CA ARG A 36 -25.39 -19.30 -37.29
C ARG A 36 -26.85 -18.85 -37.15
N SER A 37 -27.23 -18.19 -36.05
CA SER A 37 -28.62 -17.85 -35.75
C SER A 37 -29.02 -16.42 -36.10
N GLY A 38 -28.06 -15.58 -36.54
CA GLY A 38 -28.34 -14.19 -36.93
C GLY A 38 -28.69 -13.26 -35.76
N ASN A 39 -28.42 -13.67 -34.52
CA ASN A 39 -28.60 -12.81 -33.36
C ASN A 39 -27.63 -11.62 -33.41
N PRO A 40 -28.06 -10.43 -32.96
CA PRO A 40 -27.18 -9.27 -32.91
C PRO A 40 -26.03 -9.52 -31.93
N TYR A 41 -24.83 -9.06 -32.31
CA TYR A 41 -23.64 -9.16 -31.48
C TYR A 41 -23.86 -8.51 -30.11
N ARG A 42 -23.49 -9.23 -29.04
CA ARG A 42 -23.46 -8.70 -27.68
C ARG A 42 -22.00 -8.58 -27.24
N PRO A 43 -21.58 -7.48 -26.62
CA PRO A 43 -20.20 -7.32 -26.16
C PRO A 43 -19.85 -8.35 -25.07
N MET A 44 -18.59 -8.78 -25.05
CA MET A 44 -18.09 -9.70 -24.03
C MET A 44 -18.17 -9.06 -22.64
N PRO A 45 -18.75 -9.75 -21.64
CA PRO A 45 -18.74 -9.27 -20.27
C PRO A 45 -17.29 -9.23 -19.74
N LYS A 46 -16.98 -8.23 -18.92
CA LYS A 46 -15.70 -8.15 -18.22
C LYS A 46 -15.65 -9.19 -17.08
N PRO A 47 -14.48 -9.78 -16.79
CA PRO A 47 -14.33 -10.68 -15.64
C PRO A 47 -14.63 -9.92 -14.35
N ILE A 48 -15.27 -10.62 -13.41
CA ILE A 48 -15.59 -10.06 -12.09
C ILE A 48 -14.45 -10.45 -11.17
N TYR A 49 -13.63 -9.50 -10.79
CA TYR A 49 -12.71 -9.71 -9.68
C TYR A 49 -13.50 -9.56 -8.39
N PRO A 50 -13.46 -10.54 -7.46
CA PRO A 50 -13.95 -10.28 -6.13
C PRO A 50 -13.24 -9.02 -5.63
N ASN A 51 -14.02 -7.99 -5.29
CA ASN A 51 -13.52 -6.93 -4.42
C ASN A 51 -13.25 -7.62 -3.10
N ASP A 52 -12.08 -8.24 -2.98
CA ASP A 52 -11.60 -8.77 -1.73
C ASP A 52 -11.56 -7.56 -0.79
N GLU A 53 -12.58 -7.43 0.06
CA GLU A 53 -12.51 -6.54 1.22
C GLU A 53 -11.35 -6.96 2.14
N ARG A 54 -10.78 -8.16 1.92
CA ARG A 54 -9.49 -8.60 2.45
C ARG A 54 -8.32 -7.68 2.05
N TRP A 55 -8.40 -6.97 0.92
CA TRP A 55 -7.42 -5.94 0.51
C TRP A 55 -7.83 -4.51 0.93
N ARG A 56 -8.99 -4.34 1.59
CA ARG A 56 -9.27 -3.14 2.39
C ARG A 56 -8.59 -3.19 3.77
N GLY A 57 -7.78 -4.21 4.05
CA GLY A 57 -6.65 -4.01 4.93
C GLY A 57 -5.67 -3.09 4.21
N LEU A 58 -5.65 -1.80 4.57
CA LEU A 58 -4.59 -0.84 4.25
C LEU A 58 -3.31 -1.63 4.01
N SER A 59 -2.68 -1.49 2.83
CA SER A 59 -1.32 -2.00 2.63
C SER A 59 -0.56 -1.67 3.90
N GLN A 60 -0.10 -2.72 4.59
CA GLN A 60 0.39 -2.61 5.95
C GLN A 60 1.72 -1.87 5.86
N ALA A 61 1.61 -0.54 5.82
CA ALA A 61 2.74 0.33 5.61
C ALA A 61 3.50 0.31 6.93
N ASP A 62 4.50 -0.57 6.99
CA ASP A 62 5.44 -0.65 8.10
C ASP A 62 6.47 0.48 8.06
N THR A 63 6.45 1.24 6.97
CA THR A 63 7.36 2.35 6.64
C THR A 63 6.59 3.48 5.94
N VAL A 64 7.05 4.70 6.11
CA VAL A 64 6.64 5.87 5.34
C VAL A 64 7.90 6.62 4.90
N ASP A 65 7.90 7.23 3.72
CA ASP A 65 9.05 8.01 3.23
C ASP A 65 8.75 9.52 3.32
N ILE A 66 9.23 10.15 4.39
CA ILE A 66 9.09 11.60 4.61
C ILE A 66 10.19 12.37 3.87
N GLY A 67 11.34 11.71 3.64
CA GLY A 67 12.54 12.31 3.08
C GLY A 67 13.14 13.46 3.92
N ILE A 68 14.01 14.25 3.29
CA ILE A 68 14.67 15.40 3.90
C ILE A 68 13.80 16.66 3.75
N ARG A 69 13.47 17.31 4.87
CA ARG A 69 12.74 18.59 4.89
C ARG A 69 13.55 19.68 5.60
N LYS A 70 13.35 20.95 5.19
CA LYS A 70 13.93 22.13 5.87
C LYS A 70 13.42 22.25 7.31
N ARG A 71 12.14 21.91 7.52
CA ARG A 71 11.46 21.91 8.82
C ARG A 71 10.53 20.70 8.86
N TYR A 72 10.53 20.02 10.00
CA TYR A 72 9.59 18.95 10.29
C TYR A 72 8.49 19.48 11.19
N SER A 73 7.28 18.96 11.01
CA SER A 73 6.15 19.34 11.85
C SER A 73 6.32 18.82 13.28
N LEU A 74 5.44 19.27 14.17
CA LEU A 74 5.36 18.73 15.52
C LEU A 74 5.00 17.24 15.52
N GLU A 75 4.14 16.78 14.59
CA GLU A 75 3.68 15.39 14.49
C GLU A 75 4.82 14.45 14.09
N VAL A 76 5.64 14.82 13.09
CA VAL A 76 6.84 14.04 12.73
C VAL A 76 7.79 13.95 13.92
N LEU A 77 8.06 15.07 14.60
CA LEU A 77 8.96 15.07 15.76
C LEU A 77 8.41 14.19 16.89
N LEU A 78 7.10 14.27 17.16
CA LEU A 78 6.42 13.43 18.14
C LEU A 78 6.57 11.94 17.80
N ALA A 79 6.35 11.57 16.55
CA ALA A 79 6.50 10.19 16.08
C ALA A 79 7.93 9.65 16.29
N ILE A 80 8.95 10.44 15.94
CA ILE A 80 10.36 10.09 16.16
C ILE A 80 10.63 9.82 17.64
N TYR A 81 10.15 10.68 18.53
CA TYR A 81 10.35 10.49 19.97
C TYR A 81 9.56 9.32 20.55
N GLN A 82 8.37 9.05 20.02
CA GLN A 82 7.59 7.85 20.39
C GLN A 82 8.31 6.58 19.96
N PHE A 83 8.92 6.54 18.77
CA PHE A 83 9.76 5.42 18.35
C PHE A 83 10.99 5.24 19.23
N HIS A 84 11.70 6.34 19.53
CA HIS A 84 12.88 6.29 20.40
C HIS A 84 12.52 5.79 21.81
N ARG A 85 11.42 6.28 22.39
CA ARG A 85 10.92 5.84 23.69
C ARG A 85 10.43 4.38 23.69
N ALA A 86 9.97 3.88 22.54
CA ALA A 86 9.66 2.45 22.36
C ALA A 86 10.91 1.57 22.20
N GLY A 87 12.12 2.13 22.30
CA GLY A 87 13.39 1.41 22.23
C GLY A 87 13.95 1.22 20.82
N HIS A 88 13.39 1.88 19.80
CA HIS A 88 13.93 1.81 18.44
C HIS A 88 15.22 2.63 18.31
N ASN A 89 16.27 1.99 17.80
CA ASN A 89 17.53 2.66 17.46
C ASN A 89 17.36 3.62 16.27
N GLU A 90 18.23 4.62 16.11
CA GLU A 90 18.08 5.67 15.09
C GLU A 90 18.04 5.10 13.66
N ASN A 91 18.77 4.01 13.41
CA ASN A 91 18.73 3.27 12.14
C ASN A 91 17.34 2.70 11.83
N LEU A 92 16.65 2.15 12.84
CA LEU A 92 15.30 1.61 12.67
C LEU A 92 14.27 2.72 12.46
N ILE A 93 14.46 3.86 13.12
CA ILE A 93 13.61 5.04 12.93
C ILE A 93 13.81 5.60 11.53
N ALA A 94 15.05 5.70 11.05
CA ALA A 94 15.38 6.13 9.69
C ALA A 94 14.72 5.23 8.65
N ASN A 95 14.88 3.91 8.79
CA ASN A 95 14.25 2.94 7.89
C ASN A 95 12.71 3.02 7.90
N SER A 96 12.12 3.34 9.06
CA SER A 96 10.66 3.43 9.19
C SER A 96 10.08 4.76 8.68
N THR A 97 10.88 5.83 8.63
CA THR A 97 10.40 7.20 8.33
C THR A 97 11.02 7.83 7.08
N GLY A 98 12.04 7.22 6.47
CA GLY A 98 12.79 7.79 5.35
C GLY A 98 13.67 8.98 5.71
N ILE A 99 13.71 9.40 6.98
CA ILE A 99 14.53 10.52 7.43
C ILE A 99 15.96 10.05 7.67
N PRO A 100 17.00 10.76 7.19
CA PRO A 100 18.38 10.36 7.42
C PRO A 100 18.74 10.25 8.91
N VAL A 101 19.50 9.21 9.25
CA VAL A 101 19.98 8.93 10.62
C VAL A 101 20.67 10.15 11.26
N THR A 102 21.47 10.87 10.48
CA THR A 102 22.17 12.09 10.94
C THR A 102 21.21 13.19 11.37
N THR A 103 20.07 13.31 10.68
CA THR A 103 19.01 14.26 11.02
C THR A 103 18.27 13.82 12.27
N ILE A 104 17.93 12.53 12.38
CA ILE A 104 17.28 11.96 13.57
C ILE A 104 18.15 12.17 14.81
N ARG A 105 19.46 11.88 14.73
CA ARG A 105 20.40 12.10 15.84
C ARG A 105 20.38 13.54 16.33
N LYS A 106 20.39 14.52 15.41
CA LYS A 106 20.27 15.95 15.75
C LYS A 106 18.93 16.30 16.41
N MET A 107 17.84 15.63 16.04
CA MET A 107 16.54 15.84 16.67
C MET A 107 16.49 15.29 18.10
N LEU A 108 17.14 14.15 18.33
CA LEU A 108 17.24 13.53 19.66
C LEU A 108 18.07 14.37 20.66
N GLU A 109 18.81 15.39 20.21
CA GLU A 109 19.49 16.36 21.09
C GLU A 109 18.54 17.43 21.68
N HIS A 110 17.30 17.54 21.18
CA HIS A 110 16.26 18.44 21.69
C HIS A 110 16.66 19.92 21.81
N LYS A 111 17.47 20.42 20.88
CA LYS A 111 18.06 21.76 20.93
C LYS A 111 17.02 22.87 20.79
N THR A 112 16.00 22.68 19.97
CA THR A 112 14.99 23.70 19.68
C THR A 112 13.76 23.61 20.59
N GLN A 113 13.04 24.72 20.78
CA GLN A 113 11.82 24.75 21.59
C GLN A 113 10.74 23.78 21.07
N ASN A 114 10.58 23.67 19.74
CA ASN A 114 9.61 22.76 19.14
C ASN A 114 9.95 21.29 19.43
N GLN A 115 11.24 20.94 19.36
CA GLN A 115 11.74 19.60 19.71
C GLN A 115 11.50 19.27 21.18
N ARG A 116 11.77 20.21 22.11
CA ARG A 116 11.51 20.00 23.54
C ARG A 116 10.03 19.81 23.83
N LYS A 117 9.16 20.58 23.16
CA LYS A 117 7.70 20.45 23.29
C LYS A 117 7.21 19.07 22.83
N ALA A 118 7.63 18.64 21.64
CA ALA A 118 7.30 17.31 21.14
C ALA A 118 7.86 16.20 22.05
N TRP A 119 9.06 16.37 22.61
CA TRP A 119 9.65 15.41 23.53
C TRP A 119 8.86 15.28 24.84
N GLN A 120 8.46 16.41 25.44
CA GLN A 120 7.61 16.40 26.64
C GLN A 120 6.27 15.72 26.36
N LEU A 121 5.63 16.07 25.24
CA LEU A 121 4.36 15.48 24.83
C LEU A 121 4.51 13.96 24.57
N ALA A 122 5.62 13.55 23.97
CA ALA A 122 5.94 12.14 23.76
C ALA A 122 6.08 11.37 25.06
N HIS A 123 6.48 12.00 26.18
CA HIS A 123 6.59 11.35 27.50
C HIS A 123 5.29 11.34 28.30
N GLN A 124 4.41 12.32 28.06
CA GLN A 124 3.10 12.40 28.71
C GLN A 124 2.11 11.37 28.13
N LEU A 125 2.19 11.09 26.84
CA LEU A 125 1.28 10.15 26.18
C LEU A 125 1.68 8.69 26.43
N ARG A 126 0.72 7.77 26.36
CA ARG A 126 1.00 6.33 26.27
C ARG A 126 1.72 6.04 24.95
N ILE A 127 2.68 5.11 24.96
CA ILE A 127 3.38 4.68 23.75
C ILE A 127 2.37 3.98 22.83
N PRO A 128 2.08 4.53 21.64
CA PRO A 128 1.20 3.90 20.67
C PRO A 128 1.93 2.77 19.93
N SER A 129 1.18 1.91 19.23
CA SER A 129 1.81 0.86 18.43
C SER A 129 2.59 1.46 17.25
N LYS A 130 3.63 0.77 16.77
CA LYS A 130 4.39 1.20 15.58
C LYS A 130 3.46 1.54 14.40
N ARG A 131 2.42 0.73 14.19
CA ARG A 131 1.44 0.90 13.12
C ARG A 131 0.66 2.20 13.24
N ASP A 132 0.21 2.54 14.45
CA ASP A 132 -0.54 3.77 14.70
C ASP A 132 0.33 5.02 14.51
N ILE A 133 1.64 4.90 14.77
CA ILE A 133 2.60 5.97 14.48
C ILE A 133 2.73 6.15 12.96
N ILE A 134 2.98 5.07 12.20
CA ILE A 134 3.13 5.15 10.73
C ILE A 134 1.84 5.64 10.05
N ASN A 135 0.67 5.13 10.45
CA ASN A 135 -0.61 5.57 9.91
C ASN A 135 -0.87 7.06 10.13
N ARG A 136 -0.42 7.62 11.26
CA ARG A 136 -0.48 9.07 11.50
C ARG A 136 0.47 9.83 10.59
N LEU A 137 1.69 9.34 10.42
CA LEU A 137 2.67 9.96 9.52
C LEU A 137 2.22 9.93 8.06
N ILE A 138 1.57 8.86 7.58
CA ILE A 138 1.03 8.77 6.22
C ILE A 138 0.02 9.88 5.93
N ARG A 139 -0.80 10.26 6.92
CA ARG A 139 -1.78 11.35 6.76
C ARG A 139 -1.13 12.74 6.70
N GLU A 140 0.15 12.84 7.05
CA GLU A 140 0.89 14.09 7.14
C GLU A 140 1.78 14.37 5.91
N VAL A 141 2.03 13.33 5.10
CA VAL A 141 2.76 13.41 3.82
C VAL A 141 1.81 13.81 2.71
#